data_AF-A0A7K4FBR3-F1
#
_entry.id   AF-A0A7K4FBR3-F1
#
_cell.length_a   1.000
_cell.length_b   1.000
_cell.length_c   1.000
_cell.angle_alpha   90.00
_cell.angle_beta   90.00
_cell.angle_gamma   90.00
#
_symmetry.space_group_name_H-M   'P 1'
#
loop_
_entity.id
_entity.type
_entity.pdbx_description
1 polymer ?
#
loop_
_entity_poly.entity_id
_entity_poly.type
_entity_poly.pdbx_seq_one_letter_code
_entity_poly.pdbx_strand_id
1 'polypeptide(L)' 'GNPSDAVPPMGMNSIAHPALNIHGLYTDEVASEMQESGDYVALWEVIPVVAEILTS' A
#
# COMPACT_ATOMS: atom_id res chain seq x y z
N GLY A 1 -14.52 -15.15 0.73
CA GLY A 1 -13.99 -13.82 0.40
C GLY A 1 -13.26 -13.35 1.62
N ASN A 2 -11.95 -13.17 1.52
CA ASN A 2 -11.16 -12.62 2.60
C ASN A 2 -11.58 -11.15 2.78
N PRO A 3 -11.87 -10.64 3.99
CA PRO A 3 -12.13 -9.21 4.21
C PRO A 3 -11.01 -8.30 3.68
N SER A 4 -9.80 -8.85 3.63
CA SER A 4 -8.61 -8.27 3.01
C SER A 4 -8.63 -8.24 1.47
N ASP A 5 -9.53 -8.96 0.79
CA ASP A 5 -9.71 -8.86 -0.67
C ASP A 5 -10.56 -7.64 -1.07
N ALA A 6 -11.17 -6.97 -0.09
CA ALA A 6 -12.13 -5.91 -0.34
C ALA A 6 -11.41 -4.56 -0.44
N VAL A 7 -10.88 -4.24 -1.62
CA VAL A 7 -10.68 -2.83 -1.98
C VAL A 7 -12.09 -2.21 -2.07
N PRO A 8 -12.44 -1.21 -1.24
CA PRO A 8 -13.74 -0.57 -1.32
C PRO A 8 -13.95 0.00 -2.73
N PRO A 9 -15.14 -0.15 -3.34
CA PRO A 9 -15.41 0.46 -4.64
C PRO A 9 -15.17 1.97 -4.59
N MET A 10 -14.60 2.51 -5.65
CA MET A 10 -14.47 3.97 -5.79
C MET A 10 -15.86 4.62 -5.77
N GLY A 11 -16.02 5.63 -4.91
CA GLY A 11 -17.24 6.40 -4.75
C GLY A 11 -16.96 7.90 -4.79
N MET A 12 -18.03 8.69 -4.64
CA MET A 12 -17.98 10.16 -4.67
C MET A 12 -17.04 10.79 -3.62
N ASN A 13 -16.74 10.05 -2.54
CA ASN A 13 -15.84 10.47 -1.47
C ASN A 13 -14.52 9.67 -1.45
N SER A 14 -14.18 8.99 -2.54
CA SER A 14 -12.92 8.27 -2.66
C SER A 14 -11.84 9.18 -3.22
N ILE A 15 -10.61 9.04 -2.71
CA ILE A 15 -9.42 9.69 -3.24
C ILE A 15 -8.59 8.60 -3.91
N ALA A 16 -8.23 8.79 -5.18
CA ALA A 16 -7.31 7.88 -5.86
C ALA A 16 -5.95 7.97 -5.19
N HIS A 17 -5.51 6.87 -4.56
CA HIS A 17 -4.21 6.80 -3.92
C HIS A 17 -3.28 5.92 -4.77
N PRO A 18 -2.07 6.40 -5.12
CA PRO A 18 -1.18 5.66 -6.02
C PRO A 18 -0.58 4.39 -5.39
N ALA A 19 -0.56 4.30 -4.05
CA ALA A 19 -0.01 3.15 -3.34
C ALA A 19 -1.11 2.27 -2.73
N LEU A 20 -0.96 0.96 -2.88
CA LEU A 20 -1.76 -0.07 -2.22
C LEU A 20 -1.03 -0.55 -0.96
N ASN A 21 -1.74 -0.68 0.16
CA ASN A 21 -1.17 -1.23 1.38
C ASN A 21 -1.21 -2.77 1.33
N ILE A 22 -0.09 -3.39 0.96
CA ILE A 22 0.02 -4.84 0.76
C ILE A 22 0.05 -5.64 2.08
N HIS A 23 0.45 -5.03 3.20
CA HIS A 23 0.63 -5.74 4.48
C HIS A 23 -0.70 -6.04 5.21
N GLY A 24 -1.76 -5.26 4.94
CA GLY A 24 -3.09 -5.52 5.50
C GLY A 24 -3.98 -6.43 4.64
N LEU A 25 -3.55 -6.71 3.41
CA LEU A 25 -4.35 -7.42 2.40
C LEU A 25 -3.87 -8.86 2.17
N TYR A 26 -2.62 -9.15 2.52
CA TYR A 26 -1.96 -10.41 2.22
C TYR A 26 -1.24 -10.99 3.45
N THR A 27 -0.90 -12.29 3.40
CA THR A 27 0.02 -12.87 4.40
C THR A 27 1.41 -12.27 4.23
N ASP A 28 2.24 -12.38 5.26
CA ASP A 28 3.61 -11.85 5.24
C ASP A 28 4.44 -12.43 4.08
N GLU A 29 4.23 -13.70 3.72
CA GLU A 29 4.91 -14.31 2.57
C GLU A 29 4.53 -13.64 1.25
N VAL A 30 3.23 -13.46 0.98
CA VAL A 30 2.75 -12.84 -0.26
C VAL A 30 3.12 -11.36 -0.32
N ALA A 31 3.08 -10.65 0.82
CA ALA A 31 3.56 -9.28 0.90
C ALA A 31 5.07 -9.16 0.60
N SER A 32 5.87 -10.18 0.96
CA SER A 32 7.30 -10.23 0.66
C SER A 32 7.54 -10.48 -0.83
N GLU A 33 6.84 -11.44 -1.44
CA GLU A 33 6.90 -11.71 -2.89
C GLU A 33 6.54 -10.47 -3.72
N MET A 34 5.52 -9.72 -3.28
CA MET A 34 5.12 -8.47 -3.95
C MET A 34 6.18 -7.37 -3.82
N GLN A 35 6.85 -7.24 -2.67
CA GLN A 35 7.96 -6.29 -2.56
C GLN A 35 9.13 -6.68 -3.44
N GLU A 36 9.44 -7.97 -3.53
CA GLU A 36 10.51 -8.49 -4.40
C GLU A 36 10.24 -8.27 -5.89
N SER A 37 8.97 -8.20 -6.31
CA SER A 37 8.61 -7.88 -7.69
C SER A 37 9.05 -6.48 -8.14
N GLY A 38 9.28 -5.56 -7.19
CA GLY A 38 9.65 -4.17 -7.45
C GLY A 38 8.48 -3.24 -7.83
N ASP A 39 7.28 -3.79 -8.03
CA ASP A 39 6.07 -3.01 -8.33
C ASP A 39 5.42 -2.40 -7.06
N TYR A 40 5.80 -2.90 -5.89
CA TYR A 40 5.25 -2.53 -4.59
C TYR A 40 6.36 -2.20 -3.60
N VAL A 41 6.09 -1.27 -2.70
CA VAL A 41 7.03 -0.86 -1.65
C VAL A 41 6.31 -0.84 -0.30
N ALA A 42 7.01 -1.23 0.76
CA ALA A 42 6.49 -1.18 2.10
C ALA A 42 6.26 0.27 2.54
N LEU A 43 5.04 0.58 3.00
CA LEU A 43 4.66 1.95 3.33
C LEU A 43 5.53 2.54 4.45
N TRP A 44 5.96 1.74 5.43
CA TRP A 44 6.83 2.22 6.53
C TRP A 44 8.25 2.58 6.08
N GLU A 45 8.72 2.06 4.95
CA GLU A 45 10.00 2.46 4.36
C GLU A 45 9.89 3.78 3.59
N VAL A 46 8.70 4.06 3.03
CA VAL A 46 8.42 5.27 2.24
C VAL A 46 8.05 6.48 3.09
N ILE A 47 7.34 6.27 4.21
CA ILE A 47 6.85 7.36 5.07
C ILE A 47 7.97 8.34 5.47
N PRO A 48 9.15 7.90 5.95
CA PRO A 48 10.22 8.82 6.31
C PRO A 48 10.70 9.68 5.14
N VAL A 49 10.85 9.08 3.96
CA VAL A 49 11.32 9.77 2.74
C VAL A 49 10.30 10.81 2.26
N VAL A 50 9.02 10.45 2.24
CA VAL A 50 7.95 11.38 1.85
C VAL A 50 7.79 12.49 2.86
N ALA A 51 7.89 12.19 4.17
CA ALA A 51 7.84 13.19 5.22
C ALA A 51 8.99 14.21 5.09
N GLU A 52 10.20 13.76 4.75
CA GLU A 52 11.34 14.64 4.51
C GLU A 52 11.10 15.57 3.31
N ILE A 53 10.64 15.05 2.16
CA ILE A 53 10.32 15.84 0.96
C ILE A 53 9.26 16.92 1.24
N LEU A 54 8.27 16.61 2.08
CA LEU A 54 7.17 17.54 2.38
C LEU A 54 7.54 18.60 3.42
N THR A 55 8.66 18.41 4.14
CA THR A 55 9.09 19.30 5.22
C THR A 55 10.35 20.11 4.88
N SER A 56 10.95 19.89 3.71
CA SER A 56 12.05 20.67 3.11
C SER A 56 11.54 21.81 2.24
#